data_AF-A0A9D6WPC4-F1
#
_entry.id   AF-A0A9D6WPC4-F1
#
_cell.length_a   1.000
_cell.length_b   1.000
_cell.length_c   1.000
_cell.angle_alpha   90.00
_cell.angle_beta   90.00
_cell.angle_gamma   90.00
#
_symmetry.space_group_name_H-M   'P 1'
#
loop_
_entity.id
_entity.type
_entity.pdbx_description
1 polymer ?
#
loop_
_entity_poly.entity_id
_entity_poly.type
_entity_poly.pdbx_seq_one_letter_code
_entity_poly.pdbx_strand_id
1 'polypeptide(L)'
;MSEKSFFFGLINLGYGDQAINYFILCFGAILGVLQFVAARYNRRDLIWFDGTPGYGIGIALTVGSFVWFFLTDQEIFIPALAGGEFFSFFTLALVCAVPTTRVIAFALARAFVPATKSAREKEPTV
;
A
#
# COMPACT_ATOMS: atom_id res chain seq x y z
N MET A 1 32.91 5.60 -6.81
CA MET A 1 31.76 6.02 -5.98
C MET A 1 31.91 5.30 -4.64
N SER A 2 32.14 6.01 -3.54
CA SER A 2 32.42 5.39 -2.23
C SER A 2 31.10 4.92 -1.59
N GLU A 3 31.05 3.70 -1.03
CA GLU A 3 29.85 3.17 -0.34
C GLU A 3 29.30 4.14 0.72
N LYS A 4 30.19 4.89 1.39
CA LYS A 4 29.81 5.88 2.39
C LYS A 4 28.95 7.01 1.81
N SER A 5 29.18 7.40 0.56
CA SER A 5 28.39 8.40 -0.15
C SER A 5 26.98 7.90 -0.50
N PHE A 6 26.84 6.60 -0.76
CA PHE A 6 25.55 5.95 -0.99
C PHE A 6 24.72 5.86 0.30
N PHE A 7 25.34 5.44 1.41
CA PHE A 7 24.69 5.41 2.73
C PHE A 7 24.32 6.81 3.25
N PHE A 8 25.15 7.82 3.03
CA PHE A 8 24.79 9.21 3.37
C PHE A 8 23.64 9.75 2.50
N GLY A 9 23.60 9.38 1.21
CA GLY A 9 22.48 9.72 0.33
C GLY A 9 21.17 9.01 0.71
N LEU A 10 21.22 7.81 1.29
CA LEU A 10 20.03 7.09 1.79
C LEU A 10 19.35 7.80 2.98
N ILE A 11 20.12 8.53 3.80
CA ILE A 11 19.66 9.15 5.06
C ILE A 11 19.32 10.64 4.88
N ASN A 12 19.73 11.25 3.77
CA ASN A 12 19.33 12.61 3.45
C ASN A 12 17.85 12.58 3.02
N LEU A 13 16.93 13.06 3.86
CA LEU A 13 15.48 12.93 3.60
C LEU A 13 14.90 14.08 2.76
N GLY A 14 15.74 14.84 2.03
CA GLY A 14 15.30 15.97 1.21
C GLY A 14 14.52 17.05 1.99
N TYR A 15 13.86 17.95 1.25
CA TYR A 15 12.93 18.92 1.83
C TYR A 15 11.66 18.19 2.30
N GLY A 16 11.30 18.37 3.58
CA GLY A 16 10.33 17.54 4.29
C GLY A 16 8.93 17.45 3.65
N ASP A 17 8.46 18.51 2.99
CA ASP A 17 7.15 18.51 2.35
C ASP A 17 7.12 17.63 1.09
N GLN A 18 8.19 17.62 0.30
CA GLN A 18 8.28 16.80 -0.92
C GLN A 18 8.50 15.32 -0.58
N ALA A 19 9.29 15.05 0.47
CA ALA A 19 9.53 13.70 0.98
C ALA A 19 8.24 12.97 1.37
N ILE A 20 7.29 13.68 1.98
CA ILE A 20 5.98 13.13 2.36
C ILE A 20 5.17 12.78 1.11
N ASN A 21 5.14 13.64 0.10
CA ASN A 21 4.43 13.38 -1.16
C ASN A 21 4.98 12.14 -1.87
N TYR A 22 6.31 11.99 -1.93
CA TYR A 22 6.96 10.81 -2.49
C TYR A 22 6.65 9.54 -1.69
N PHE A 23 6.69 9.61 -0.36
CA PHE A 23 6.30 8.48 0.48
C PHE A 23 4.85 8.07 0.24
N ILE A 24 3.91 9.02 0.19
CA ILE A 24 2.49 8.75 -0.06
C ILE A 24 2.29 8.13 -1.45
N LEU A 25 2.96 8.65 -2.48
CA LEU A 25 2.94 8.08 -3.82
C LEU A 25 3.40 6.62 -3.80
N CYS A 26 4.60 6.36 -3.25
CA CYS A 26 5.14 5.00 -3.19
C CYS A 26 4.22 4.08 -2.39
N PHE A 27 3.73 4.53 -1.25
CA PHE A 27 2.86 3.76 -0.37
C PHE A 27 1.55 3.40 -1.06
N GLY A 28 0.84 4.36 -1.64
CA GLY A 28 -0.41 4.13 -2.36
C GLY A 28 -0.23 3.25 -3.59
N ALA A 29 0.83 3.46 -4.36
CA ALA A 29 1.16 2.63 -5.51
C ALA A 29 1.45 1.18 -5.11
N ILE A 30 2.23 0.95 -4.05
CA ILE A 30 2.54 -0.39 -3.53
C ILE A 30 1.28 -1.06 -2.99
N LEU A 31 0.41 -0.35 -2.26
CA LEU A 31 -0.89 -0.89 -1.83
C LEU A 31 -1.72 -1.35 -3.03
N GLY A 32 -1.80 -0.53 -4.08
CA GLY A 32 -2.53 -0.89 -5.30
C GLY A 32 -1.98 -2.13 -5.98
N VAL A 33 -0.65 -2.24 -6.11
CA VAL A 33 0.01 -3.43 -6.66
C VAL A 33 -0.23 -4.65 -5.78
N LEU A 34 -0.13 -4.53 -4.45
CA LEU A 34 -0.42 -5.61 -3.53
C LEU A 34 -1.85 -6.11 -3.68
N GLN A 35 -2.83 -5.21 -3.80
CA GLN A 35 -4.23 -5.59 -4.02
C GLN A 35 -4.44 -6.27 -5.37
N PHE A 36 -3.81 -5.77 -6.43
CA PHE A 36 -3.88 -6.38 -7.76
C PHE A 36 -3.29 -7.80 -7.77
N VAL A 37 -2.12 -7.98 -7.17
CA VAL A 37 -1.45 -9.27 -7.06
C VAL A 37 -2.23 -10.22 -6.14
N ALA A 38 -2.74 -9.73 -5.00
CA ALA A 38 -3.55 -10.52 -4.09
C ALA A 38 -4.85 -11.00 -4.76
N ALA A 39 -5.50 -10.15 -5.58
CA ALA A 39 -6.64 -10.53 -6.41
C ALA A 39 -6.28 -11.55 -7.49
N ARG A 40 -5.09 -11.41 -8.10
CA ARG A 40 -4.60 -12.35 -9.13
C ARG A 40 -4.34 -13.76 -8.60
N TYR A 41 -3.83 -13.87 -7.38
CA TYR A 41 -3.49 -15.15 -6.73
C TYR A 41 -4.51 -15.58 -5.68
N ASN A 42 -5.61 -14.85 -5.52
CA ASN A 42 -6.68 -15.13 -4.56
C ASN A 42 -6.16 -15.32 -3.11
N ARG A 43 -5.22 -14.46 -2.70
CA ARG A 43 -4.55 -14.51 -1.39
C ARG A 43 -5.42 -13.87 -0.31
N ARG A 44 -6.24 -14.70 0.34
CA ARG A 44 -7.21 -14.28 1.39
C ARG A 44 -6.60 -13.53 2.57
N ASP A 45 -5.30 -13.68 2.81
CA ASP A 45 -4.57 -13.02 3.89
C ASP A 45 -4.15 -11.58 3.54
N LEU A 46 -4.17 -11.19 2.26
CA LEU A 46 -3.76 -9.88 1.77
C LEU A 46 -4.85 -9.15 0.97
N ILE A 47 -5.80 -9.88 0.39
CA ILE A 47 -6.85 -9.30 -0.45
C ILE A 47 -7.89 -8.59 0.42
N TRP A 48 -8.29 -7.39 0.00
CA TRP A 48 -9.37 -6.66 0.66
C TRP A 48 -10.74 -7.06 0.14
N PHE A 49 -10.85 -7.30 -1.18
CA PHE A 49 -12.09 -7.68 -1.84
C PHE A 49 -11.82 -8.74 -2.90
N ASP A 50 -12.62 -9.80 -2.89
CA ASP A 50 -12.50 -10.91 -3.84
C ASP A 50 -13.03 -10.53 -5.23
N GLY A 51 -12.39 -11.06 -6.28
CA GLY A 51 -12.85 -10.94 -7.67
C GLY A 51 -12.59 -9.56 -8.31
N THR A 52 -13.48 -9.15 -9.22
CA THR A 52 -13.42 -7.88 -9.97
C THR A 52 -13.16 -6.63 -9.11
N PRO A 53 -13.80 -6.44 -7.93
CA PRO A 53 -13.55 -5.25 -7.11
C PRO A 53 -12.11 -5.18 -6.58
N GLY A 54 -11.45 -6.31 -6.31
CA GLY A 54 -10.04 -6.33 -5.89
C GLY A 54 -9.09 -5.76 -6.95
N TYR A 55 -9.32 -6.14 -8.23
CA TYR A 55 -8.58 -5.56 -9.35
C TYR A 55 -8.87 -4.07 -9.55
N GLY A 56 -10.15 -3.69 -9.44
CA GLY A 56 -10.58 -2.30 -9.56
C GLY A 56 -9.91 -1.40 -8.51
N ILE A 57 -9.86 -1.84 -7.25
CA ILE A 57 -9.19 -1.13 -6.16
C ILE A 57 -7.68 -1.08 -6.39
N GLY A 58 -7.07 -2.19 -6.82
CA GLY A 58 -5.65 -2.21 -7.13
C GLY A 58 -5.26 -1.18 -8.18
N ILE A 59 -5.99 -1.15 -9.30
CA ILE A 59 -5.79 -0.18 -10.38
C ILE A 59 -6.06 1.25 -9.90
N ALA A 60 -7.17 1.47 -9.20
CA ALA A 60 -7.56 2.79 -8.71
C ALA A 60 -6.54 3.37 -7.72
N LEU A 61 -6.00 2.54 -6.81
CA LEU A 61 -4.95 2.96 -5.89
C LEU A 61 -3.65 3.28 -6.63
N THR A 62 -3.22 2.42 -7.56
CA THR A 62 -1.99 2.68 -8.31
C THR A 62 -2.12 3.94 -9.16
N VAL A 63 -3.10 3.98 -10.07
CA VAL A 63 -3.30 5.12 -10.99
C VAL A 63 -3.67 6.38 -10.20
N GLY A 64 -4.54 6.27 -9.21
CA GLY A 64 -4.95 7.38 -8.36
C GLY A 64 -3.80 7.99 -7.58
N SER A 65 -2.86 7.18 -7.09
CA SER A 65 -1.67 7.69 -6.40
C SER A 65 -0.77 8.50 -7.33
N PHE A 66 -0.58 8.03 -8.57
CA PHE A 66 0.14 8.80 -9.60
C PHE A 66 -0.58 10.10 -9.92
N VAL A 67 -1.87 10.03 -10.26
CA VAL A 67 -2.67 11.21 -10.62
C VAL A 67 -2.68 12.23 -9.48
N TRP A 68 -2.89 11.78 -8.24
CA TRP A 68 -2.85 12.64 -7.06
C TRP A 68 -1.50 13.34 -6.92
N PHE A 69 -0.40 12.58 -7.01
CA PHE A 69 0.95 13.13 -6.89
C PHE A 69 1.22 14.25 -7.91
N PHE A 70 0.86 14.03 -9.18
CA PHE A 70 1.02 15.03 -10.24
C PHE A 70 0.11 16.25 -10.08
N LEU A 71 -1.02 16.12 -9.37
CA LEU A 71 -1.90 17.26 -9.05
C LEU A 71 -1.41 18.07 -7.85
N THR A 72 -0.77 17.43 -6.87
CA THR A 72 -0.31 18.08 -5.63
C THR A 72 1.09 18.67 -5.74
N ASP A 73 1.96 18.10 -6.56
CA ASP A 73 3.38 18.47 -6.61
C ASP A 73 3.75 18.83 -8.05
N GLN A 74 3.79 20.13 -8.37
CA GLN A 74 4.08 20.64 -9.71
C GLN A 74 5.58 20.91 -9.94
N GLU A 75 6.42 20.82 -8.89
CA GLU A 75 7.87 21.09 -8.95
C GLU A 75 8.70 19.83 -9.26
N ILE A 76 8.18 18.97 -10.13
CA ILE A 76 8.70 17.64 -10.48
C ILE A 76 10.04 17.71 -11.25
N PHE A 77 10.41 18.91 -11.71
CA PHE A 77 11.58 19.17 -12.55
C PHE A 77 12.79 19.74 -11.81
N ILE A 78 12.82 19.69 -10.47
CA ILE A 78 14.05 19.96 -9.73
C ILE A 78 14.85 18.65 -9.66
N PRO A 79 16.06 18.56 -10.25
CA PRO A 79 16.88 17.35 -10.29
C PRO A 79 17.53 17.01 -8.93
N ALA A 80 16.82 17.22 -7.82
CA ALA A 80 17.40 17.23 -6.49
C ALA A 80 17.28 15.91 -5.73
N LEU A 81 16.33 15.02 -6.06
CA LEU A 81 16.21 13.76 -5.34
C LEU A 81 17.17 12.71 -5.94
N ALA A 82 18.24 12.40 -5.22
CA ALA A 82 19.17 11.37 -5.61
C ALA A 82 18.42 10.02 -5.66
N GLY A 83 18.70 9.16 -6.64
CA GLY A 83 18.02 7.86 -6.77
C GLY A 83 18.07 6.98 -5.50
N GLY A 84 19.03 7.22 -4.60
CA GLY A 84 19.08 6.60 -3.27
C GLY A 84 17.95 7.03 -2.33
N GLU A 85 17.55 8.29 -2.35
CA GLU A 85 16.46 8.82 -1.50
C GLU A 85 15.11 8.24 -1.96
N PHE A 86 14.87 8.17 -3.27
CA PHE A 86 13.71 7.46 -3.84
C PHE A 86 13.66 5.99 -3.40
N PHE A 87 14.82 5.32 -3.40
CA PHE A 87 14.91 3.93 -2.95
C PHE A 87 14.61 3.78 -1.45
N SER A 88 15.06 4.71 -0.61
CA SER A 88 14.70 4.77 0.81
C SER A 88 13.19 4.90 1.00
N PHE A 89 12.55 5.85 0.33
CA PHE A 89 11.10 6.05 0.44
C PHE A 89 10.30 4.86 -0.09
N PHE A 90 10.72 4.27 -1.21
CA PHE A 90 10.12 3.05 -1.75
C PHE A 90 10.24 1.89 -0.75
N THR A 91 11.42 1.69 -0.18
CA THR A 91 11.67 0.60 0.79
C THR A 91 10.85 0.80 2.06
N LEU A 92 10.83 2.02 2.60
CA LEU A 92 10.04 2.36 3.78
C LEU A 92 8.54 2.16 3.51
N ALA A 93 8.06 2.65 2.36
CA ALA A 93 6.68 2.49 1.93
C ALA A 93 6.32 1.00 1.77
N LEU A 94 7.22 0.17 1.24
CA LEU A 94 7.02 -1.27 1.13
C LEU A 94 6.90 -1.94 2.49
N VAL A 95 7.82 -1.63 3.41
CA VAL A 95 7.82 -2.16 4.78
C VAL A 95 6.54 -1.76 5.53
N CYS A 96 6.00 -0.57 5.28
CA CYS A 96 4.74 -0.11 5.86
C CYS A 96 3.49 -0.67 5.15
N ALA A 97 3.51 -0.82 3.83
CA ALA A 97 2.34 -1.21 3.04
C ALA A 97 1.91 -2.66 3.30
N VAL A 98 2.86 -3.58 3.48
CA VAL A 98 2.57 -4.99 3.77
C VAL A 98 1.79 -5.19 5.08
N PRO A 99 2.25 -4.70 6.25
CA PRO A 99 1.49 -4.84 7.49
C PRO A 99 0.16 -4.09 7.43
N THR A 100 0.10 -2.89 6.84
CA THR A 100 -1.16 -2.16 6.66
C THR A 100 -2.16 -2.98 5.84
N THR A 101 -1.72 -3.58 4.75
CA THR A 101 -2.56 -4.45 3.90
C THR A 101 -3.15 -5.60 4.72
N ARG A 102 -2.34 -6.27 5.55
CA ARG A 102 -2.78 -7.36 6.42
C ARG A 102 -3.75 -6.91 7.50
N VAL A 103 -3.49 -5.76 8.14
CA VAL A 103 -4.38 -5.20 9.17
C VAL A 103 -5.75 -4.89 8.57
N ILE A 104 -5.78 -4.30 7.38
CA ILE A 104 -7.03 -3.99 6.67
C ILE A 104 -7.75 -5.28 6.27
N ALA A 105 -7.05 -6.25 5.65
CA ALA A 105 -7.65 -7.53 5.29
C ALA A 105 -8.24 -8.25 6.50
N PHE A 106 -7.54 -8.24 7.63
CA PHE A 106 -8.01 -8.80 8.90
C PHE A 106 -9.24 -8.06 9.46
N ALA A 107 -9.24 -6.73 9.42
CA ALA A 107 -10.36 -5.91 9.87
C ALA A 107 -11.61 -6.16 9.01
N LEU A 108 -11.44 -6.24 7.69
CA LEU A 108 -12.52 -6.56 6.74
C LEU A 108 -13.05 -7.97 6.97
N ALA A 109 -12.17 -8.97 7.14
CA ALA A 109 -12.58 -10.33 7.44
C ALA A 109 -13.42 -10.40 8.73
N ARG A 110 -13.07 -9.62 9.77
CA ARG A 110 -13.88 -9.55 11.00
C ARG A 110 -15.21 -8.82 10.83
N ALA A 111 -15.24 -7.75 10.03
CA ALA A 111 -16.45 -6.99 9.76
C ALA A 111 -17.47 -7.78 8.93
N PHE A 112 -17.00 -8.62 8.01
CA PHE A 112 -17.84 -9.36 7.07
C PHE A 112 -18.09 -10.82 7.44
N VAL A 113 -17.65 -11.31 8.62
CA VAL A 113 -18.10 -12.60 9.17
C VAL A 113 -19.37 -12.36 9.99
N PRO A 114 -20.58 -12.63 9.45
CA PRO A 114 -21.81 -12.50 10.21
C PRO A 114 -21.97 -13.71 11.10
N ALA A 115 -22.66 -13.52 12.23
CA ALA A 115 -23.00 -14.45 13.30
C ALA A 115 -23.69 -15.77 12.88
N THR A 116 -23.09 -16.55 11.99
CA THR A 116 -23.61 -17.85 11.50
C THR A 116 -23.47 -18.97 12.52
N LYS A 117 -22.71 -18.76 13.61
CA LYS A 117 -22.64 -19.73 14.72
C LYS A 117 -23.81 -19.65 15.71
N SER A 118 -24.55 -18.55 15.78
CA SER A 118 -25.64 -18.39 16.77
C SER A 118 -26.95 -19.10 16.38
N ALA A 119 -27.13 -19.43 15.09
CA ALA A 119 -28.36 -20.04 14.59
C ALA A 119 -28.36 -21.59 14.61
N ARG A 120 -27.20 -22.25 14.74
CA ARG A 120 -27.10 -23.73 14.74
C ARG A 120 -27.17 -24.37 16.13
N GLU A 121 -27.16 -23.59 17.20
CA GLU A 121 -27.24 -24.08 18.58
C GLU A 121 -28.68 -24.05 19.15
N LYS A 122 -29.66 -23.60 18.34
CA LYS A 122 -31.09 -23.57 18.68
C LYS A 122 -31.93 -24.59 17.90
N GLU A 123 -31.34 -25.70 17.47
CA GLU A 123 -32.12 -26.84 17.01
C GLU A 123 -32.28 -27.81 18.18
N PRO A 124 -33.43 -27.80 18.89
CA PRO A 124 -33.68 -28.78 19.93
C PRO A 124 -33.77 -30.16 19.26
N THR A 125 -32.86 -31.05 19.65
CA THR A 125 -32.98 -32.50 19.41
C THR A 125 -34.33 -32.95 19.94
N VAL A 126 -35.25 -33.25 19.00
CA VAL A 126 -36.50 -33.99 19.25
C VAL A 126 -36.18 -35.47 19.28
#